data_AF-A0A374T5M7-F1
#
_entry.id   AF-A0A374T5M7-F1
#
_cell.length_a   1.000
_cell.length_b   1.000
_cell.length_c   1.000
_cell.angle_alpha   90.00
_cell.angle_beta   90.00
_cell.angle_gamma   90.00
#
_symmetry.space_group_name_H-M   'P 1'
#
loop_
_entity.id
_entity.type
_entity.pdbx_description
1 polymer ?
#
loop_
_entity_poly.entity_id
_entity_poly.type
_entity_poly.pdbx_seq_one_letter_code
_entity_poly.pdbx_strand_id
1 'polypeptide(L)' 'MDKFEKILDIIDHQEKYSDEEIREILQDEECRKLYQTMVEVDSALEKTSPIINIDEEWEKFSQEHQL' A
#
# COMPACT_ATOMS: atom_id res chain seq x y z
N MET A 1 -8.49 -8.56 -19.28
CA MET A 1 -7.89 -7.67 -18.27
C MET A 1 -6.48 -7.40 -18.72
N ASP A 2 -6.07 -6.15 -18.73
CA ASP A 2 -4.68 -5.79 -19.06
C ASP A 2 -3.73 -6.36 -17.98
N LYS A 3 -2.49 -6.67 -18.35
CA LYS A 3 -1.48 -7.21 -17.41
C LYS A 3 -1.19 -6.22 -16.28
N PHE A 4 -1.27 -4.92 -16.57
CA PHE A 4 -1.11 -3.86 -15.58
C PHE A 4 -2.28 -3.76 -14.62
N GLU A 5 -3.51 -3.82 -15.13
CA GLU A 5 -4.71 -3.88 -14.29
C GLU A 5 -4.67 -5.09 -13.35
N LYS A 6 -4.21 -6.24 -13.85
CA LYS A 6 -4.05 -7.45 -13.04
C LYS A 6 -3.00 -7.27 -11.94
N ILE A 7 -1.91 -6.53 -12.18
CA ILE A 7 -0.92 -6.23 -11.14
C ILE A 7 -1.45 -5.27 -10.08
N LEU A 8 -2.20 -4.25 -10.49
CA LEU A 8 -2.84 -3.35 -9.53
C LEU A 8 -3.81 -4.12 -8.63
N ASP A 9 -4.59 -5.05 -9.20
CA ASP A 9 -5.50 -5.89 -8.42
C ASP A 9 -4.76 -6.87 -7.50
N ILE A 10 -3.60 -7.40 -7.91
CA ILE A 10 -2.73 -8.24 -7.04
C ILE A 10 -2.17 -7.44 -5.86
N ILE A 11 -1.82 -6.17 -6.07
CA ILE A 11 -1.28 -5.31 -5.00
C ILE A 11 -2.38 -5.01 -3.96
N ASP A 12 -3.58 -4.66 -4.40
CA ASP A 12 -4.70 -4.34 -3.51
C ASP A 12 -5.33 -5.58 -2.84
N HIS A 13 -5.28 -6.73 -3.51
CA HIS A 13 -5.99 -7.95 -3.13
C HIS A 13 -5.16 -9.23 -3.30
N GLN A 14 -3.94 -9.23 -2.79
CA GLN A 14 -3.00 -10.34 -2.92
C GLN A 14 -3.60 -11.68 -2.45
N GLU A 15 -4.50 -11.67 -1.45
CA GLU A 15 -5.15 -12.86 -0.90
C GLU A 15 -6.04 -13.62 -1.88
N LYS A 16 -6.45 -12.97 -2.99
CA LYS A 16 -7.28 -13.58 -4.03
C LYS A 16 -6.48 -14.40 -5.03
N TYR A 17 -5.16 -14.29 -5.03
CA TYR A 17 -4.28 -14.92 -5.99
C TYR A 17 -3.41 -15.98 -5.33
N SER A 18 -3.21 -17.09 -6.03
CA SER A 18 -2.24 -18.09 -5.58
C SER A 18 -0.80 -17.63 -5.80
N ASP A 19 0.12 -18.15 -5.01
CA ASP A 19 1.56 -17.89 -5.17
C ASP A 19 2.06 -18.19 -6.59
N GLU A 20 1.48 -19.19 -7.26
CA GLU A 20 1.87 -19.59 -8.61
C GLU A 20 1.42 -18.54 -9.64
N GLU A 21 0.19 -18.02 -9.53
CA GLU A 21 -0.31 -16.97 -10.41
C GLU A 21 0.49 -15.66 -10.26
N ILE A 22 0.88 -15.34 -9.02
CA ILE A 22 1.74 -14.18 -8.73
C ILE A 22 3.14 -14.41 -9.33
N ARG A 23 3.71 -15.61 -9.20
CA ARG A 23 5.02 -15.93 -9.79
C ARG A 23 5.00 -15.85 -11.30
N GLU A 24 3.95 -16.39 -11.94
CA GLU A 24 3.81 -16.40 -13.38
C GLU A 24 3.79 -14.97 -13.94
N ILE A 25 3.02 -14.06 -13.36
CA ILE A 25 2.94 -12.67 -13.84
C ILE A 25 4.24 -11.89 -13.59
N LEU A 26 4.95 -12.17 -12.50
CA LEU A 26 6.22 -11.52 -12.15
C LEU A 26 7.43 -12.07 -12.93
N GLN A 27 7.23 -13.09 -13.78
CA GLN A 27 8.27 -13.49 -14.75
C GLN A 27 8.51 -12.41 -15.81
N ASP A 28 7.45 -11.67 -16.18
CA ASP A 28 7.56 -10.51 -17.06
C ASP A 28 8.29 -9.36 -16.35
N GLU A 29 9.31 -8.81 -17.00
CA GLU A 29 10.18 -7.79 -16.40
C GLU A 29 9.44 -6.48 -16.12
N GLU A 30 8.55 -6.09 -17.02
CA GLU A 30 7.78 -4.84 -16.90
C GLU A 30 6.78 -4.94 -15.75
N CYS A 31 6.12 -6.10 -15.65
CA CYS A 31 5.26 -6.48 -14.53
C CYS A 31 6.01 -6.43 -13.19
N ARG A 32 7.18 -7.07 -13.10
CA ARG A 32 7.99 -7.08 -11.88
C ARG A 32 8.42 -5.68 -11.44
N LYS A 33 8.81 -4.82 -12.38
CA LYS A 33 9.18 -3.43 -12.09
C LYS A 33 8.00 -2.63 -11.55
N LEU A 34 6.81 -2.79 -12.13
CA LEU A 34 5.61 -2.10 -11.64
C LEU A 34 5.28 -2.54 -10.22
N TYR A 35 5.23 -3.85 -9.97
CA TYR A 35 4.96 -4.39 -8.65
C TYR A 35 5.93 -3.83 -7.59
N GLN A 36 7.23 -3.87 -7.89
CA GLN A 36 8.25 -3.34 -6.99
C GLN A 36 8.10 -1.83 -6.74
N THR A 37 7.86 -1.04 -7.79
CA THR A 37 7.68 0.42 -7.67
C THR A 37 6.50 0.75 -6.77
N MET A 38 5.38 0.04 -6.91
CA MET A 38 4.18 0.29 -6.09
C MET A 38 4.42 -0.06 -4.62
N VAL A 39 5.08 -1.18 -4.32
CA VAL A 39 5.46 -1.56 -2.94
C VAL A 39 6.42 -0.52 -2.33
N GLU A 40 7.37 -0.01 -3.11
CA GLU A 40 8.29 1.03 -2.64
C GLU A 40 7.59 2.35 -2.33
N VAL A 41 6.63 2.76 -3.19
CA VAL A 41 5.80 3.95 -2.98
C VAL A 41 4.95 3.81 -1.73
N ASP A 42 4.27 2.68 -1.55
CA ASP A 42 3.42 2.43 -0.37
C ASP A 42 4.24 2.47 0.93
N SER A 43 5.38 1.78 0.95
CA SER A 43 6.30 1.83 2.08
C SER A 43 6.84 3.24 2.35
N ALA A 44 7.07 4.05 1.32
CA ALA A 44 7.50 5.43 1.49
C ALA A 44 6.38 6.31 2.07
N LEU A 45 5.13 6.11 1.66
CA LEU A 45 3.96 6.79 2.22
C LEU A 45 3.75 6.43 3.68
N GLU A 46 3.89 5.15 4.05
CA GLU A 46 3.85 4.73 5.45
C GLU A 46 4.97 5.38 6.28
N LYS A 47 6.20 5.44 5.76
CA LYS A 47 7.36 6.03 6.45
C LYS A 47 7.31 7.55 6.55
N THR A 48 6.69 8.21 5.58
CA THR A 48 6.54 9.68 5.57
C THR A 48 5.31 10.14 6.35
N SER A 49 4.40 9.23 6.68
CA SER A 49 3.30 9.52 7.57
C SER A 49 3.88 9.91 8.94
N PRO A 50 3.65 11.13 9.42
CA PRO A 50 4.09 11.49 10.77
C PRO A 50 3.52 10.46 11.73
N ILE A 51 4.36 9.95 12.64
CA ILE A 51 3.89 9.15 13.76
C ILE A 51 3.03 10.09 14.60
N ILE A 52 1.74 10.12 14.31
CA ILE A 52 0.79 10.95 15.03
C ILE A 52 0.57 10.29 16.38
N ASN A 53 0.95 10.99 17.45
CA ASN A 53 0.58 10.60 18.79
C ASN A 53 -0.92 10.88 18.96
N ILE A 54 -1.72 9.81 18.93
CA ILE A 54 -3.17 9.90 19.01
C ILE A 54 -3.60 10.59 20.32
N ASP A 55 -2.88 10.38 21.42
CA ASP A 55 -3.20 11.00 22.71
C ASP A 55 -2.95 12.51 22.70
N GLU A 56 -1.85 12.97 22.09
CA GLU A 56 -1.53 14.40 21.95
C GLU A 56 -2.53 15.13 21.04
N GLU A 57 -2.86 14.53 19.88
CA GLU A 57 -3.85 15.13 18.99
C GLU A 57 -5.26 15.11 19.61
N TRP A 58 -5.59 14.08 20.38
CA TRP A 58 -6.86 14.00 21.11
C TRP A 58 -6.94 15.05 22.22
N GLU A 59 -5.86 15.27 22.98
CA GLU A 59 -5.81 16.31 24.00
C GLU A 59 -5.96 17.70 23.39
N LYS A 60 -5.24 17.97 22.29
CA LYS A 60 -5.35 19.22 21.54
C LYS A 60 -6.78 19.45 21.04
N PHE A 61 -7.40 18.43 20.43
CA PHE A 61 -8.79 18.49 20.00
C PHE A 61 -9.75 18.74 21.18
N SER A 62 -9.58 18.03 22.29
CA SER A 62 -10.42 18.18 23.48
C SER A 62 -10.31 19.57 24.09
N GLN A 63 -9.12 20.18 24.09
CA GLN A 63 -8.90 21.55 24.53
C GLN A 63 -9.57 22.57 23.60
N GLU A 64 -9.48 22.38 22.28
CA GLU A 64 -10.12 23.26 21.28
C GLU A 64 -11.65 23.18 21.31
N HIS A 65 -12.21 22.01 21.67
CA HIS A 65 -13.66 21.75 21.61
C HIS A 65 -14.36 21.60 22.97
N GLN A 66 -13.67 21.78 24.09
CA GLN A 66 -14.21 21.68 25.46
C GLN A 66 -15.08 20.44 25.69
N LEU A 67 -14.55 19.26 25.34
CA LEU A 67 -15.17 17.96 25.64
C LEU A 67 -14.85 17.49 27.06
#